data_AF-A0A8T3ME24-F1
#
_entry.id   AF-A0A8T3ME24-F1
#
_cell.length_a   1.000
_cell.length_b   1.000
_cell.length_c   1.000
_cell.angle_alpha   90.00
_cell.angle_beta   90.00
_cell.angle_gamma   90.00
#
_symmetry.space_group_name_H-M   'P 1'
#
loop_
_entity.id
_entity.type
_entity.pdbx_description
1 polymer ?
#
loop_
_entity_poly.entity_id
_entity_poly.type
_entity_poly.pdbx_seq_one_letter_code
_entity_poly.pdbx_strand_id
1 'polypeptide(L)'
;APDAANAVVGIYAGAARQATNVLNDTGVPELSGDYVQVSRLGNPLVNEVIIPIGEKDAWNASDPANDADFADRYLNPELAAIINTVYPSLPDARTSDRSDLVLILGQGVPGLNATNEGDTLYDLLRLNMGIPPAANPSRLGVLDGDLAGFPNGRRLWDDVVDIEIRAVADRYGAFINENFDLPNETPNNMVGDGCDANDRAFGAEFPYVAAPWQGYDDGIHHLSPCEALDETSTAG
;
A
#
# COMPACT_ATOMS: atom_id res chain seq x y z
N ALA A 1 24.24 5.43 -6.19
CA ALA A 1 24.33 3.96 -6.19
C ALA A 1 23.22 3.43 -5.28
N PRO A 2 22.70 2.20 -5.49
CA PRO A 2 21.62 1.61 -4.69
C PRO A 2 21.89 1.60 -3.18
N ASP A 3 23.16 1.53 -2.79
CA ASP A 3 23.67 1.47 -1.41
C ASP A 3 24.11 2.83 -0.86
N ALA A 4 23.92 3.92 -1.61
CA ALA A 4 24.31 5.24 -1.14
C ALA A 4 23.44 5.68 0.04
N ALA A 5 24.07 6.30 1.05
CA ALA A 5 23.41 6.62 2.31
C ALA A 5 22.19 7.55 2.21
N ASN A 6 22.08 8.28 1.10
CA ASN A 6 21.03 9.23 0.78
C ASN A 6 20.26 8.83 -0.50
N ALA A 7 20.27 7.55 -0.88
CA ALA A 7 19.58 7.07 -2.08
C ALA A 7 18.06 6.99 -1.90
N VAL A 8 17.59 6.93 -0.66
CA VAL A 8 16.18 6.71 -0.33
C VAL A 8 15.49 8.01 0.05
N VAL A 9 14.29 8.21 -0.50
CA VAL A 9 13.36 9.26 -0.11
C VAL A 9 12.08 8.62 0.42
N GLY A 10 11.60 9.06 1.58
CA GLY A 10 10.30 8.68 2.13
C GLY A 10 9.27 9.78 1.88
N ILE A 11 8.04 9.39 1.52
CA ILE A 11 6.94 10.31 1.21
C ILE A 11 5.68 9.83 1.90
N TYR A 12 4.93 10.76 2.50
CA TYR A 12 3.54 10.57 2.89
C TYR A 12 2.73 11.79 2.44
N ALA A 13 1.43 11.58 2.22
CA ALA A 13 0.48 12.66 2.00
C ALA A 13 -0.23 12.98 3.32
N GLY A 14 -0.49 14.26 3.56
CA GLY A 14 -1.29 14.74 4.69
C GLY A 14 -2.38 15.69 4.21
N ALA A 15 -3.53 15.66 4.89
CA ALA A 15 -4.58 16.65 4.75
C ALA A 15 -4.74 17.40 6.07
N ALA A 16 -4.86 18.73 6.01
CA ALA A 16 -4.98 19.57 7.19
C ALA A 16 -6.16 20.54 7.07
N ARG A 17 -6.73 20.93 8.21
CA ARG A 17 -7.77 21.96 8.32
C ARG A 17 -7.43 22.94 9.43
N GLN A 18 -7.96 24.17 9.37
CA GLN A 18 -7.80 25.12 10.47
C GLN A 18 -8.51 24.63 11.75
N ALA A 19 -7.85 24.82 12.90
CA ALA A 19 -8.29 24.29 14.19
C ALA A 19 -9.69 24.79 14.62
N THR A 20 -10.06 26.00 14.21
CA THR A 20 -11.33 26.64 14.60
C THR A 20 -12.22 26.88 13.40
N ASN A 21 -13.49 26.50 13.53
CA ASN A 21 -14.56 26.81 12.59
C ASN A 21 -15.75 27.40 13.35
N VAL A 22 -16.12 28.63 13.04
CA VAL A 22 -17.26 29.34 13.63
C VAL A 22 -18.23 29.72 12.53
N LEU A 23 -19.50 29.31 12.63
CA LEU A 23 -20.54 29.80 11.74
C LEU A 23 -20.95 31.21 12.17
N ASN A 24 -20.87 32.18 11.26
CA ASN A 24 -21.36 33.53 11.51
C ASN A 24 -22.89 33.61 11.42
N ASP A 25 -23.44 34.80 11.64
CA ASP A 25 -24.89 35.08 11.61
C ASP A 25 -25.55 34.84 10.23
N THR A 26 -24.76 34.79 9.15
CA THR A 26 -25.20 34.43 7.80
C THR A 26 -25.04 32.94 7.46
N GLY A 27 -24.55 32.13 8.41
CA GLY A 27 -24.29 30.70 8.21
C GLY A 27 -23.02 30.40 7.40
N VAL A 28 -22.18 31.40 7.16
CA VAL A 28 -20.89 31.25 6.47
C VAL A 28 -19.83 30.85 7.50
N PRO A 29 -19.02 29.80 7.24
CA PRO A 29 -17.94 29.41 8.14
C PRO A 29 -16.78 30.40 8.11
N GLU A 30 -16.39 30.87 9.29
CA GLU A 30 -15.15 31.60 9.55
C GLU A 30 -14.12 30.64 10.16
N LEU A 31 -13.02 30.44 9.42
CA LEU A 31 -11.95 29.53 9.79
C LEU A 31 -10.77 30.30 10.39
N SER A 32 -10.20 29.81 11.49
CA SER A 32 -9.08 30.47 12.16
C SER A 32 -8.19 29.49 12.97
N GLY A 33 -7.04 29.97 13.40
CA GLY A 33 -6.03 29.19 14.11
C GLY A 33 -5.11 28.38 13.20
N ASP A 34 -4.27 27.55 13.82
CA ASP A 34 -3.27 26.72 13.14
C ASP A 34 -3.91 25.61 12.30
N TYR A 35 -3.18 25.15 11.29
CA TYR A 35 -3.56 23.95 10.54
C TYR A 35 -3.26 22.71 11.39
N VAL A 36 -4.25 21.83 11.47
CA VAL A 36 -4.17 20.55 12.17
C VAL A 36 -4.39 19.43 11.16
N GLN A 37 -3.52 18.42 11.20
CA GLN A 37 -3.66 17.24 10.36
C GLN A 37 -4.95 16.50 10.73
N VAL A 38 -5.71 16.10 9.72
CA VAL A 38 -6.96 15.34 9.86
C VAL A 38 -6.96 14.04 9.09
N SER A 39 -5.95 13.84 8.24
CA SER A 39 -5.69 12.57 7.58
C SER A 39 -4.26 12.51 7.09
N ARG A 40 -3.74 11.30 6.98
CA ARG A 40 -2.48 11.00 6.31
C ARG A 40 -2.50 9.64 5.64
N LEU A 41 -1.61 9.46 4.68
CA LEU A 41 -1.43 8.20 3.97
C LEU A 41 0.02 8.05 3.49
N GLY A 42 0.70 7.00 3.94
CA GLY A 42 1.94 6.49 3.37
C GLY A 42 1.66 5.26 2.51
N ASN A 43 1.73 4.08 3.13
CA ASN A 43 1.47 2.81 2.47
C ASN A 43 -0.05 2.57 2.30
N PRO A 44 -0.49 1.97 1.18
CA PRO A 44 -1.91 1.93 0.80
C PRO A 44 -2.84 1.08 1.67
N LEU A 45 -2.35 0.08 2.41
CA LEU A 45 -3.19 -0.73 3.31
C LEU A 45 -2.98 -0.41 4.79
N VAL A 46 -2.03 0.45 5.15
CA VAL A 46 -1.77 0.77 6.55
C VAL A 46 -2.96 1.47 7.19
N ASN A 47 -3.40 2.60 6.64
CA ASN A 47 -4.53 3.35 7.18
C ASN A 47 -5.89 2.66 6.95
N GLU A 48 -5.97 1.82 5.92
CA GLU A 48 -7.19 1.22 5.42
C GLU A 48 -7.58 -0.01 6.25
N VAL A 49 -6.61 -0.90 6.53
CA VAL A 49 -6.86 -2.22 7.14
C VAL A 49 -5.90 -2.63 8.24
N ILE A 50 -4.65 -2.14 8.29
CA ILE A 50 -3.73 -2.46 9.40
C ILE A 50 -4.12 -1.69 10.65
N ILE A 51 -4.40 -0.39 10.49
CA ILE A 51 -4.90 0.45 11.58
C ILE A 51 -6.40 0.20 11.78
N PRO A 52 -6.82 -0.26 12.96
CA PRO A 52 -8.21 -0.61 13.21
C PRO A 52 -9.07 0.65 13.27
N ILE A 53 -10.36 0.49 12.94
CA ILE A 53 -11.32 1.61 12.87
C ILE A 53 -11.39 2.43 14.16
N GLY A 54 -11.22 1.80 15.33
CA GLY A 54 -11.25 2.48 16.63
C GLY A 54 -10.08 3.44 16.87
N GLU A 55 -9.01 3.35 16.09
CA GLU A 55 -7.81 4.18 16.21
C GLU A 55 -7.57 5.07 15.00
N LYS A 56 -8.43 4.99 13.97
CA LYS A 56 -8.26 5.76 12.74
C LYS A 56 -8.19 7.27 12.98
N ASP A 57 -8.99 7.81 13.89
CA ASP A 57 -8.94 9.25 14.19
C ASP A 57 -7.60 9.66 14.81
N ALA A 58 -7.07 8.86 15.74
CA ALA A 58 -5.78 9.11 16.37
C ALA A 58 -4.63 8.97 15.37
N TRP A 59 -4.66 7.92 14.54
CA TRP A 59 -3.70 7.69 13.47
C TRP A 59 -3.67 8.84 12.46
N ASN A 60 -4.85 9.25 11.98
CA ASN A 60 -4.99 10.30 10.98
C ASN A 60 -4.56 11.68 11.48
N ALA A 61 -4.71 11.94 12.78
CA ALA A 61 -4.25 13.17 13.42
C ALA A 61 -2.76 13.15 13.83
N SER A 62 -2.11 11.97 13.82
CA SER A 62 -0.71 11.81 14.25
C SER A 62 0.29 12.11 13.13
N ASP A 63 1.42 12.72 13.49
CA ASP A 63 2.60 12.79 12.62
C ASP A 63 3.28 11.41 12.53
N PRO A 64 3.83 11.01 11.36
CA PRO A 64 4.58 9.75 11.21
C PRO A 64 5.70 9.56 12.23
N ALA A 65 6.27 10.65 12.77
CA ALA A 65 7.27 10.58 13.83
C ALA A 65 6.81 9.86 15.10
N ASN A 66 5.50 9.69 15.30
CA ASN A 66 4.92 8.99 16.45
C ASN A 66 4.39 7.59 16.09
N ASP A 67 4.70 7.03 14.91
CA ASP A 67 4.10 5.76 14.48
C ASP A 67 4.49 4.56 15.36
N ALA A 68 5.55 4.69 16.16
CA ALA A 68 5.89 3.71 17.18
C ALA A 68 4.74 3.45 18.17
N ASP A 69 3.85 4.43 18.40
CA ASP A 69 2.65 4.27 19.24
C ASP A 69 1.65 3.25 18.66
N PHE A 70 1.75 2.95 17.36
CA PHE A 70 0.88 2.02 16.63
C PHE A 70 1.58 0.71 16.24
N ALA A 71 2.81 0.47 16.70
CA ALA A 71 3.61 -0.70 16.31
C ALA A 71 2.89 -2.04 16.54
N ASP A 72 2.07 -2.13 17.59
CA ASP A 72 1.28 -3.32 17.89
C ASP A 72 0.33 -3.72 16.76
N ARG A 73 -0.16 -2.76 15.97
CA ARG A 73 -1.07 -3.02 14.83
C ARG A 73 -0.36 -3.71 13.68
N TYR A 74 0.95 -3.48 13.53
CA TYR A 74 1.79 -4.19 12.57
C TYR A 74 2.18 -5.57 13.10
N LEU A 75 2.49 -5.68 14.40
CA LEU A 75 2.90 -6.93 15.04
C LEU A 75 1.75 -7.93 15.19
N ASN A 76 0.54 -7.44 15.41
CA ASN A 76 -0.68 -8.21 15.66
C ASN A 76 -1.84 -7.71 14.77
N PRO A 77 -1.73 -7.82 13.43
CA PRO A 77 -2.71 -7.24 12.52
C PRO A 77 -4.02 -8.04 12.52
N GLU A 78 -5.16 -7.36 12.71
CA GLU A 78 -6.49 -7.98 12.65
C GLU A 78 -6.75 -8.68 11.30
N LEU A 79 -6.21 -8.10 10.21
CA LEU A 79 -6.33 -8.64 8.86
C LEU A 79 -5.77 -10.05 8.73
N ALA A 80 -4.69 -10.42 9.43
CA ALA A 80 -4.13 -11.78 9.35
C ALA A 80 -5.12 -12.82 9.86
N ALA A 81 -5.82 -12.53 10.97
CA ALA A 81 -6.85 -13.42 11.50
C ALA A 81 -8.07 -13.52 10.56
N ILE A 82 -8.42 -12.42 9.88
CA ILE A 82 -9.50 -12.41 8.89
C ILE A 82 -9.11 -13.26 7.67
N ILE A 83 -7.88 -13.16 7.17
CA ILE A 83 -7.38 -13.97 6.04
C ILE A 83 -7.53 -15.46 6.35
N ASN A 84 -7.08 -15.92 7.53
CA ASN A 84 -7.21 -17.33 7.93
C ASN A 84 -8.68 -17.79 8.00
N THR A 85 -9.58 -16.88 8.37
CA THR A 85 -11.03 -17.16 8.45
C THR A 85 -11.69 -17.23 7.07
N VAL A 86 -11.34 -16.31 6.16
CA VAL A 86 -11.93 -16.23 4.82
C VAL A 86 -11.35 -17.28 3.88
N TYR A 87 -10.09 -17.68 4.07
CA TYR A 87 -9.38 -18.67 3.24
C TYR A 87 -8.96 -19.91 4.03
N PRO A 88 -9.89 -20.69 4.63
CA PRO A 88 -9.56 -21.79 5.54
C PRO A 88 -8.88 -23.00 4.87
N SER A 89 -8.77 -22.99 3.54
CA SER A 89 -8.06 -24.02 2.76
C SER A 89 -6.58 -23.70 2.51
N LEU A 90 -6.15 -22.49 2.86
CA LEU A 90 -4.76 -22.04 2.72
C LEU A 90 -3.99 -22.28 4.04
N PRO A 91 -2.65 -22.42 3.99
CA PRO A 91 -1.82 -22.30 5.17
C PRO A 91 -2.12 -21.03 5.98
N ASP A 92 -2.33 -21.19 7.28
CA ASP A 92 -2.60 -20.08 8.19
C ASP A 92 -1.43 -19.10 8.21
N ALA A 93 -1.74 -17.82 7.99
CA ALA A 93 -0.82 -16.72 8.20
C ALA A 93 -0.59 -16.49 9.71
N ARG A 94 0.62 -16.06 10.07
CA ARG A 94 0.93 -15.62 11.44
C ARG A 94 0.09 -14.41 11.82
N THR A 95 -0.52 -14.47 13.00
CA THR A 95 -1.40 -13.41 13.54
C THR A 95 -0.74 -12.58 14.64
N SER A 96 0.45 -12.98 15.10
CA SER A 96 1.26 -12.26 16.08
C SER A 96 2.73 -12.28 15.68
N ASP A 97 3.54 -11.47 16.38
CA ASP A 97 5.00 -11.38 16.21
C ASP A 97 5.44 -11.05 14.77
N ARG A 98 4.61 -10.25 14.07
CA ARG A 98 4.80 -9.84 12.68
C ARG A 98 5.84 -8.72 12.51
N SER A 99 7.04 -8.95 13.02
CA SER A 99 8.19 -8.06 12.83
C SER A 99 8.57 -7.88 11.35
N ASP A 100 8.21 -8.83 10.50
CA ASP A 100 8.28 -8.72 9.04
C ASP A 100 7.42 -7.58 8.47
N LEU A 101 6.20 -7.36 8.99
CA LEU A 101 5.35 -6.25 8.54
C LEU A 101 5.89 -4.91 9.03
N VAL A 102 6.47 -4.87 10.24
CA VAL A 102 7.20 -3.70 10.73
C VAL A 102 8.37 -3.38 9.80
N LEU A 103 9.13 -4.39 9.36
CA LEU A 103 10.23 -4.21 8.43
C LEU A 103 9.74 -3.69 7.07
N ILE A 104 8.76 -4.37 6.47
CA ILE A 104 8.32 -4.13 5.08
C ILE A 104 7.53 -2.83 4.94
N LEU A 105 6.59 -2.56 5.84
CA LEU A 105 5.68 -1.40 5.76
C LEU A 105 6.16 -0.21 6.61
N GLY A 106 6.99 -0.46 7.63
CA GLY A 106 7.36 0.55 8.63
C GLY A 106 8.79 1.06 8.53
N GLN A 107 9.79 0.18 8.50
CA GLN A 107 11.22 0.56 8.57
C GLN A 107 11.85 0.67 7.17
N GLY A 108 11.31 -0.07 6.20
CA GLY A 108 11.92 -0.33 4.91
C GLY A 108 12.86 -1.54 4.98
N VAL A 109 13.02 -2.20 3.84
CA VAL A 109 13.78 -3.43 3.71
C VAL A 109 15.26 -3.11 3.40
N PRO A 110 16.23 -3.60 4.20
CA PRO A 110 17.66 -3.43 3.93
C PRO A 110 18.05 -3.90 2.53
N GLY A 111 18.88 -3.12 1.84
CA GLY A 111 19.28 -3.41 0.46
C GLY A 111 18.21 -3.11 -0.60
N LEU A 112 16.99 -2.72 -0.19
CA LEU A 112 15.91 -2.31 -1.09
C LEU A 112 15.57 -0.82 -0.88
N ASN A 113 14.92 -0.47 0.22
CA ASN A 113 14.36 0.87 0.46
C ASN A 113 14.48 1.34 1.92
N ALA A 114 15.23 0.65 2.78
CA ALA A 114 15.52 1.12 4.14
C ALA A 114 16.32 2.44 4.12
N THR A 115 15.97 3.39 4.98
CA THR A 115 16.77 4.59 5.24
C THR A 115 17.83 4.28 6.30
N ASN A 116 18.91 5.06 6.35
CA ASN A 116 19.90 4.97 7.45
C ASN A 116 19.41 5.60 8.77
N GLU A 117 18.10 5.84 8.90
CA GLU A 117 17.50 6.52 10.06
C GLU A 117 17.26 5.57 11.25
N GLY A 118 17.63 4.29 11.12
CA GLY A 118 17.53 3.29 12.18
C GLY A 118 16.21 2.51 12.15
N ASP A 119 15.94 1.77 13.22
CA ASP A 119 14.79 0.85 13.34
C ASP A 119 13.47 1.56 13.67
N THR A 120 13.34 2.85 13.35
CA THR A 120 12.13 3.60 13.64
C THR A 120 11.05 3.31 12.62
N LEU A 121 9.85 3.01 13.12
CA LEU A 121 8.67 2.73 12.32
C LEU A 121 8.10 4.06 11.82
N TYR A 122 7.93 4.16 10.50
CA TYR A 122 7.23 5.27 9.85
C TYR A 122 6.38 4.75 8.69
N ASP A 123 5.11 5.13 8.62
CA ASP A 123 4.28 4.91 7.45
C ASP A 123 4.65 5.89 6.33
N LEU A 124 5.64 5.48 5.52
CA LEU A 124 6.17 6.23 4.39
C LEU A 124 6.24 5.34 3.17
N LEU A 125 5.82 5.88 2.03
CA LEU A 125 6.17 5.30 0.73
C LEU A 125 7.65 5.61 0.44
N ARG A 126 8.51 4.61 0.55
CA ARG A 126 9.97 4.75 0.42
C ARG A 126 10.44 4.36 -0.98
N LEU A 127 11.15 5.27 -1.64
CA LEU A 127 11.74 5.05 -2.96
C LEU A 127 13.27 5.17 -2.90
N ASN A 128 13.97 4.09 -3.23
CA ASN A 128 15.40 4.07 -3.48
C ASN A 128 15.70 4.48 -4.93
N MET A 129 16.15 5.71 -5.10
CA MET A 129 16.53 6.28 -6.41
C MET A 129 17.83 5.72 -6.97
N GLY A 130 18.53 4.87 -6.21
CA GLY A 130 19.70 4.14 -6.70
C GLY A 130 19.35 2.86 -7.47
N ILE A 131 18.13 2.32 -7.31
CA ILE A 131 17.64 1.16 -8.07
C ILE A 131 17.10 1.66 -9.42
N PRO A 132 17.63 1.15 -10.56
CA PRO A 132 17.17 1.58 -11.87
C PRO A 132 15.74 1.09 -12.15
N PRO A 133 14.94 1.80 -12.97
CA PRO A 133 13.65 1.30 -13.42
C PRO A 133 13.76 -0.09 -14.06
N ALA A 134 12.80 -0.96 -13.78
CA ALA A 134 12.77 -2.29 -14.37
C ALA A 134 12.51 -2.24 -15.88
N ALA A 135 13.28 -3.05 -16.62
CA ALA A 135 13.08 -3.21 -18.06
C ALA A 135 11.78 -3.96 -18.39
N ASN A 136 11.40 -4.91 -17.55
CA ASN A 136 10.15 -5.66 -17.64
C ASN A 136 9.44 -5.58 -16.28
N PRO A 137 8.62 -4.54 -16.04
CA PRO A 137 7.93 -4.37 -14.78
C PRO A 137 6.98 -5.54 -14.46
N SER A 138 7.00 -6.04 -13.23
CA SER A 138 6.00 -6.99 -12.73
C SER A 138 4.92 -6.28 -11.92
N ARG A 139 3.66 -6.69 -12.09
CA ARG A 139 2.50 -6.20 -11.29
C ARG A 139 2.74 -6.39 -9.79
N LEU A 140 3.42 -7.46 -9.41
CA LEU A 140 3.67 -7.85 -8.02
C LEU A 140 4.98 -7.28 -7.45
N GLY A 141 5.68 -6.42 -8.21
CA GLY A 141 6.88 -5.73 -7.76
C GLY A 141 7.91 -6.70 -7.14
N VAL A 142 8.34 -6.38 -5.92
CA VAL A 142 9.40 -7.11 -5.21
C VAL A 142 9.04 -8.58 -4.97
N LEU A 143 7.75 -8.91 -4.80
CA LEU A 143 7.31 -10.30 -4.58
C LEU A 143 7.60 -11.22 -5.78
N ASP A 144 7.78 -10.64 -6.96
CA ASP A 144 8.08 -11.33 -8.22
C ASP A 144 9.47 -10.95 -8.78
N GLY A 145 10.36 -10.46 -7.91
CA GLY A 145 11.75 -10.17 -8.24
C GLY A 145 12.01 -8.81 -8.91
N ASP A 146 10.98 -7.98 -9.07
CA ASP A 146 11.11 -6.62 -9.59
C ASP A 146 11.38 -5.63 -8.45
N LEU A 147 12.66 -5.37 -8.18
CA LEU A 147 13.10 -4.46 -7.11
C LEU A 147 12.76 -2.98 -7.35
N ALA A 148 12.29 -2.61 -8.54
CA ALA A 148 11.85 -1.25 -8.85
C ALA A 148 10.35 -1.06 -8.64
N GLY A 149 9.61 -2.11 -8.28
CA GLY A 149 8.20 -2.04 -7.90
C GLY A 149 7.99 -1.94 -6.39
N PHE A 150 6.74 -1.78 -5.98
CA PHE A 150 6.34 -1.74 -4.57
C PHE A 150 6.92 -2.93 -3.76
N PRO A 151 7.42 -2.70 -2.52
CA PRO A 151 7.39 -1.45 -1.74
C PRO A 151 8.50 -0.43 -2.04
N ASN A 152 9.31 -0.60 -3.09
CA ASN A 152 10.30 0.40 -3.50
C ASN A 152 9.65 1.50 -4.38
N GLY A 153 8.96 2.43 -3.71
CA GLY A 153 8.03 3.35 -4.35
C GLY A 153 6.73 2.65 -4.73
N ARG A 154 5.91 3.31 -5.54
CA ARG A 154 4.67 2.72 -6.10
C ARG A 154 4.46 3.21 -7.52
N ARG A 155 4.43 2.28 -8.47
CA ARG A 155 4.06 2.54 -9.86
C ARG A 155 2.55 2.41 -10.02
N LEU A 156 2.01 2.98 -11.10
CA LEU A 156 0.56 2.99 -11.32
C LEU A 156 -0.02 1.58 -11.54
N TRP A 157 0.78 0.65 -12.08
CA TRP A 157 0.39 -0.74 -12.34
C TRP A 157 0.91 -1.72 -11.28
N ASP A 158 1.54 -1.24 -10.20
CA ASP A 158 1.84 -2.12 -9.07
C ASP A 158 0.52 -2.44 -8.38
N ASP A 159 0.23 -3.72 -8.21
CA ASP A 159 -0.93 -4.16 -7.47
C ASP A 159 -0.60 -4.24 -5.99
N VAL A 160 -0.65 -3.07 -5.37
CA VAL A 160 -0.34 -2.88 -3.97
C VAL A 160 -1.27 -3.67 -3.05
N VAL A 161 -2.52 -3.87 -3.44
CA VAL A 161 -3.50 -4.61 -2.64
C VAL A 161 -3.10 -6.08 -2.58
N ASP A 162 -2.81 -6.71 -3.72
CA ASP A 162 -2.28 -8.07 -3.75
C ASP A 162 -0.94 -8.17 -3.00
N ILE A 163 -0.02 -7.24 -3.20
CA ILE A 163 1.32 -7.30 -2.57
C ILE A 163 1.20 -7.23 -1.04
N GLU A 164 0.45 -6.27 -0.51
CA GLU A 164 0.31 -6.09 0.93
C GLU A 164 -0.52 -7.21 1.57
N ILE A 165 -1.61 -7.66 0.93
CA ILE A 165 -2.40 -8.81 1.42
C ILE A 165 -1.55 -10.08 1.45
N ARG A 166 -0.72 -10.32 0.41
CA ARG A 166 0.18 -11.49 0.37
C ARG A 166 1.28 -11.40 1.42
N ALA A 167 1.82 -10.20 1.68
CA ALA A 167 2.70 -9.99 2.81
C ALA A 167 1.99 -10.34 4.13
N VAL A 168 0.76 -9.88 4.36
CA VAL A 168 -0.02 -10.27 5.55
C VAL A 168 -0.30 -11.78 5.56
N ALA A 169 -0.44 -12.43 4.41
CA ALA A 169 -0.62 -13.87 4.26
C ALA A 169 0.69 -14.69 4.28
N ASP A 170 1.82 -14.15 4.75
CA ASP A 170 3.11 -14.86 4.83
C ASP A 170 3.68 -15.33 3.47
N ARG A 171 3.48 -14.49 2.44
CA ARG A 171 4.00 -14.69 1.08
C ARG A 171 4.86 -13.50 0.65
N TYR A 172 6.19 -13.59 0.81
CA TYR A 172 7.11 -12.46 0.54
C TYR A 172 7.98 -12.57 -0.74
N GLY A 173 7.80 -13.61 -1.56
CA GLY A 173 8.61 -13.78 -2.78
C GLY A 173 10.06 -14.17 -2.49
N ALA A 174 10.82 -14.47 -3.55
CA ALA A 174 12.18 -15.01 -3.41
C ALA A 174 13.15 -14.02 -2.75
N PHE A 175 13.12 -12.75 -3.14
CA PHE A 175 14.05 -11.74 -2.63
C PHE A 175 13.97 -11.58 -1.10
N ILE A 176 12.75 -11.43 -0.55
CA ILE A 176 12.57 -11.24 0.89
C ILE A 176 12.81 -12.56 1.65
N ASN A 177 12.33 -13.69 1.12
CA ASN A 177 12.55 -15.01 1.71
C ASN A 177 14.05 -15.33 1.85
N GLU A 178 14.83 -15.19 0.78
CA GLU A 178 16.25 -15.56 0.77
C GLU A 178 17.12 -14.64 1.63
N ASN A 179 16.82 -13.34 1.67
CA ASN A 179 17.64 -12.36 2.41
C ASN A 179 17.29 -12.25 3.90
N PHE A 180 16.09 -12.64 4.31
CA PHE A 180 15.59 -12.42 5.68
C PHE A 180 15.02 -13.68 6.35
N ASP A 181 15.09 -14.84 5.70
CA ASP A 181 14.56 -16.12 6.21
C ASP A 181 13.08 -16.03 6.59
N LEU A 182 12.32 -15.23 5.83
CA LEU A 182 10.89 -15.02 6.05
C LEU A 182 10.06 -16.04 5.24
N PRO A 183 8.87 -16.44 5.71
CA PRO A 183 8.01 -17.39 5.01
C PRO A 183 7.74 -17.07 3.54
N ASN A 184 7.49 -18.08 2.72
CA ASN A 184 7.10 -17.86 1.32
C ASN A 184 5.99 -18.81 0.92
N GLU A 185 4.97 -18.88 1.77
CA GLU A 185 4.01 -19.97 1.78
C GLU A 185 3.25 -20.10 0.46
N THR A 186 3.06 -21.35 0.04
CA THR A 186 2.23 -21.71 -1.11
C THR A 186 1.10 -22.60 -0.62
N PRO A 187 -0.15 -22.41 -1.06
CA PRO A 187 -0.58 -21.53 -2.15
C PRO A 187 -1.03 -20.12 -1.72
N ASN A 188 -0.43 -19.51 -0.69
CA ASN A 188 -0.79 -18.15 -0.23
C ASN A 188 -0.51 -17.05 -1.29
N ASN A 189 0.20 -17.39 -2.36
CA ASN A 189 0.29 -16.56 -3.57
C ASN A 189 -1.04 -16.41 -4.34
N MET A 190 -2.10 -17.13 -3.97
CA MET A 190 -3.46 -16.99 -4.51
C MET A 190 -4.31 -15.96 -3.77
N VAL A 191 -3.84 -15.44 -2.63
CA VAL A 191 -4.57 -14.41 -1.89
C VAL A 191 -4.43 -13.08 -2.63
N GLY A 192 -5.54 -12.36 -2.76
CA GLY A 192 -5.64 -11.11 -3.50
C GLY A 192 -7.06 -10.56 -3.50
N ASP A 193 -7.26 -9.42 -4.15
CA ASP A 193 -8.58 -8.82 -4.34
C ASP A 193 -9.31 -9.33 -5.59
N GLY A 194 -8.60 -10.10 -6.43
CA GLY A 194 -9.11 -10.66 -7.68
C GLY A 194 -9.05 -9.70 -8.87
N CYS A 195 -8.32 -8.59 -8.77
CA CYS A 195 -8.26 -7.53 -9.78
C CYS A 195 -6.85 -7.31 -10.34
N ASP A 196 -6.46 -8.09 -11.33
CA ASP A 196 -5.09 -8.08 -11.85
C ASP A 196 -4.78 -6.96 -12.87
N ALA A 197 -5.77 -6.20 -13.31
CA ALA A 197 -5.59 -5.17 -14.32
C ALA A 197 -6.69 -4.10 -14.27
N ASN A 198 -6.35 -2.92 -14.78
CA ASN A 198 -7.34 -1.88 -15.01
C ASN A 198 -8.24 -2.22 -16.20
N ASP A 199 -9.47 -1.75 -16.09
CA ASP A 199 -10.48 -1.73 -17.16
C ASP A 199 -10.04 -0.94 -18.41
N ARG A 200 -9.14 0.03 -18.25
CA ARG A 200 -8.47 0.75 -19.34
C ARG A 200 -6.96 0.78 -19.15
N ALA A 201 -6.24 0.58 -20.25
CA ALA A 201 -4.80 0.74 -20.27
C ALA A 201 -4.37 2.17 -19.90
N PHE A 202 -3.24 2.28 -19.20
CA PHE A 202 -2.60 3.56 -18.95
C PHE A 202 -2.15 4.23 -20.24
N GLY A 203 -2.19 5.56 -20.28
CA GLY A 203 -1.62 6.37 -21.34
C GLY A 203 -0.09 6.29 -21.36
N ALA A 204 0.51 6.55 -22.52
CA ALA A 204 1.96 6.66 -22.67
C ALA A 204 2.50 8.04 -22.27
N GLU A 205 1.62 9.01 -22.03
CA GLU A 205 1.94 10.41 -21.73
C GLU A 205 1.05 10.92 -20.60
N PHE A 206 1.50 11.99 -19.93
CA PHE A 206 0.76 12.59 -18.83
C PHE A 206 -0.53 13.29 -19.33
N PRO A 207 -1.68 13.14 -18.64
CA PRO A 207 -1.91 12.26 -17.48
C PRO A 207 -1.97 10.78 -17.88
N TYR A 208 -1.19 9.95 -17.17
CA TYR A 208 -1.04 8.51 -17.50
C TYR A 208 -2.30 7.69 -17.17
N VAL A 209 -3.16 8.16 -16.26
CA VAL A 209 -4.41 7.48 -15.92
C VAL A 209 -5.44 7.70 -17.02
N ALA A 210 -6.12 6.64 -17.43
CA ALA A 210 -7.15 6.70 -18.45
C ALA A 210 -8.29 7.64 -18.03
N ALA A 211 -8.89 8.34 -19.01
CA ALA A 211 -10.10 9.12 -18.76
C ALA A 211 -11.24 8.20 -18.30
N PRO A 212 -12.13 8.69 -17.41
CA PRO A 212 -13.27 7.90 -16.92
C PRO A 212 -14.17 7.47 -18.09
N TRP A 213 -14.94 6.40 -17.87
CA TRP A 213 -16.00 6.00 -18.78
C TRP A 213 -17.05 7.11 -18.91
N GLN A 214 -17.57 7.28 -20.12
CA GLN A 214 -18.66 8.22 -20.35
C GLN A 214 -19.95 7.60 -19.83
N GLY A 215 -20.76 8.35 -19.10
CA GLY A 215 -21.95 7.81 -18.43
C GLY A 215 -23.14 7.43 -19.35
N TYR A 216 -22.95 7.42 -20.68
CA TYR A 216 -24.01 7.16 -21.68
C TYR A 216 -23.60 6.09 -22.72
N ASP A 217 -22.35 5.60 -22.67
CA ASP A 217 -21.85 4.57 -23.57
C ASP A 217 -21.67 3.28 -22.75
N ASP A 218 -22.60 2.35 -22.95
CA ASP A 218 -22.89 1.19 -22.11
C ASP A 218 -21.90 0.03 -22.31
N GLY A 219 -20.60 0.30 -22.19
CA GLY A 219 -19.61 -0.78 -22.08
C GLY A 219 -19.60 -1.45 -20.70
N ILE A 220 -20.05 -0.75 -19.65
CA ILE A 220 -19.78 -1.13 -18.25
C ILE A 220 -20.95 -0.76 -17.32
N HIS A 221 -22.13 -1.33 -17.55
CA HIS A 221 -23.19 -1.27 -16.54
C HIS A 221 -23.25 -2.53 -15.65
N HIS A 222 -22.49 -3.59 -15.94
CA HIS A 222 -22.60 -4.85 -15.20
C HIS A 222 -21.32 -5.66 -14.96
N LEU A 223 -20.16 -5.24 -15.47
CA LEU A 223 -18.90 -5.94 -15.18
C LEU A 223 -18.11 -5.10 -14.19
N SER A 224 -17.68 -5.71 -13.10
CA SER A 224 -16.66 -5.12 -12.23
C SER A 224 -15.40 -4.79 -13.06
N PRO A 225 -14.54 -3.83 -12.64
CA PRO A 225 -13.27 -3.54 -13.33
C PRO A 225 -12.44 -4.80 -13.63
N CYS A 226 -12.63 -5.84 -12.82
CA CYS A 226 -11.94 -7.13 -12.89
C CYS A 226 -12.62 -8.15 -13.83
N GLU A 227 -13.90 -7.96 -14.18
CA GLU A 227 -14.68 -8.83 -15.10
C GLU A 227 -14.64 -8.37 -16.56
N ALA A 228 -14.37 -7.08 -16.83
CA ALA A 228 -14.43 -6.51 -18.18
C ALA A 228 -13.40 -7.11 -19.18
N LEU A 229 -12.42 -7.89 -18.70
CA LEU A 229 -11.37 -8.49 -19.52
C LEU A 229 -11.69 -9.93 -19.98
N ASP A 230 -12.60 -10.64 -19.31
CA ASP A 230 -12.93 -12.04 -19.66
C ASP A 230 -13.82 -12.12 -20.93
N GLU A 231 -14.64 -11.09 -21.18
CA GLU A 231 -15.51 -11.06 -22.37
C GLU A 231 -14.77 -10.76 -23.68
N THR A 232 -13.53 -10.26 -23.65
CA THR A 232 -12.73 -10.01 -24.87
C THR A 232 -11.89 -11.21 -25.31
N SER A 233 -11.81 -12.26 -24.48
CA SER A 233 -11.05 -13.49 -24.77
C SER A 233 -11.81 -14.51 -25.62
N THR A 234 -13.13 -14.37 -25.78
CA THR A 234 -13.98 -15.32 -26.53
C THR A 234 -14.33 -14.89 -27.96
N ALA A 235 -13.72 -13.80 -28.46
CA ALA A 235 -13.84 -13.38 -29.86
C ALA A 235 -12.49 -13.52 -30.60
N GLY A 236 -12.13 -14.75 -30.97
CA GLY A 236 -10.97 -15.06 -31.81
C GLY A 236 -11.00 -16.49 -32.34
#